data_AF-A0A349UQC2-F1
#
_entry.id   AF-A0A349UQC2-F1
#
_cell.length_a   1.000
_cell.length_b   1.000
_cell.length_c   1.000
_cell.angle_alpha   90.00
_cell.angle_beta   90.00
_cell.angle_gamma   90.00
#
_symmetry.space_group_name_H-M   'P 1'
#
loop_
_entity.id
_entity.type
_entity.pdbx_description
1 polymer ?
#
loop_
_entity_poly.entity_id
_entity_poly.type
_entity_poly.pdbx_seq_one_letter_code
_entity_poly.pdbx_strand_id
1 'polypeptide(L)' 'MSLLPDNPPWYAAGLAFECVQCGRCCAGPEEGYVWATVGEIARIAEFLGIGEKEMYRRYVRKVGRR' A
#
# COMPACT_ATOMS: atom_id res chain seq x y z
N MET A 1 11.87 17.65 -24.74
CA MET A 1 12.69 16.65 -24.02
C MET A 1 11.79 15.96 -23.00
N SER A 2 11.06 14.90 -23.40
CA SER A 2 10.23 14.10 -22.50
C SER A 2 11.04 12.89 -22.05
N LEU A 3 11.41 12.87 -20.77
CA LEU A 3 12.20 11.81 -20.15
C LEU A 3 11.31 10.62 -19.76
N LEU A 4 10.72 9.93 -20.74
CA LEU A 4 9.99 8.69 -20.48
C LEU A 4 10.85 7.48 -20.91
N PRO A 5 10.93 6.42 -20.09
CA PRO A 5 11.72 5.23 -20.39
C PRO A 5 11.14 4.46 -21.59
N ASP A 6 11.95 3.59 -22.22
CA ASP A 6 11.60 2.83 -23.44
C ASP A 6 10.34 1.95 -23.30
N ASN A 7 9.95 1.62 -22.06
CA ASN A 7 8.66 1.00 -21.75
C ASN A 7 8.02 1.77 -20.58
N PRO A 8 7.32 2.87 -20.87
CA PRO A 8 6.70 3.67 -19.82
C PRO A 8 5.58 2.86 -19.16
N PRO A 9 5.32 3.07 -17.85
CA PRO A 9 4.19 2.43 -17.20
C PRO A 9 2.89 2.80 -17.92
N TRP A 10 1.88 1.92 -17.86
CA TRP A 10 0.59 2.11 -18.54
C TRP A 10 -0.13 3.42 -18.16
N TYR A 11 0.24 4.04 -17.04
CA TYR A 11 -0.29 5.31 -16.53
C TYR A 11 0.55 6.55 -16.91
N ALA A 12 1.54 6.44 -17.80
CA ALA A 12 2.47 7.53 -18.10
C ALA A 12 1.84 8.76 -18.77
N ALA A 13 0.71 8.60 -19.47
CA ALA A 13 -0.07 9.71 -20.03
C ALA A 13 -1.07 10.31 -19.04
N GLY A 14 -1.04 9.89 -17.77
CA GLY A 14 -2.04 10.21 -16.76
C GLY A 14 -3.14 9.16 -16.69
N LEU A 15 -3.90 9.21 -15.60
CA LEU A 15 -5.07 8.35 -15.35
C LEU A 15 -6.34 9.15 -15.63
N ALA A 16 -7.41 8.49 -16.08
CA ALA A 16 -8.73 9.12 -16.23
C ALA A 16 -9.36 9.52 -14.88
N PHE A 17 -8.72 9.13 -13.78
CA PHE A 17 -9.11 9.47 -12.41
C PHE A 17 -7.92 10.07 -11.67
N GLU A 18 -8.20 11.02 -10.80
CA GLU A 18 -7.24 11.59 -9.86
C GLU A 18 -7.77 11.40 -8.43
N CYS A 19 -6.89 10.99 -7.50
CA CYS A 19 -7.27 10.88 -6.11
C CYS A 19 -7.46 12.27 -5.50
N VAL A 20 -8.70 12.69 -5.30
CA VAL A 20 -9.02 13.96 -4.61
C VAL A 20 -8.95 13.85 -3.08
N GLN A 21 -8.28 12.83 -2.55
CA GLN A 21 -8.07 12.58 -1.11
C GLN A 21 -9.37 12.51 -0.27
N CYS A 22 -10.49 12.12 -0.90
CA CYS A 22 -11.79 12.07 -0.24
C CYS A 22 -12.11 10.77 0.50
N GLY A 23 -11.29 9.73 0.35
CA GLY A 23 -11.56 8.41 0.94
C GLY A 23 -12.65 7.57 0.24
N ARG A 24 -13.47 8.14 -0.66
CA ARG A 24 -14.60 7.42 -1.29
C ARG A 24 -14.22 6.17 -2.10
N CYS A 25 -12.99 6.11 -2.63
CA CYS A 25 -12.51 4.97 -3.42
C CYS A 25 -11.58 4.04 -2.63
N CYS A 26 -10.83 4.55 -1.65
CA CYS A 26 -9.75 3.83 -0.96
C CYS A 26 -10.02 3.50 0.51
N ALA A 27 -11.00 4.13 1.15
CA ALA A 27 -11.34 3.81 2.55
C ALA A 27 -11.89 2.38 2.68
N GLY A 28 -12.36 1.80 1.58
CA GLY A 28 -13.10 0.54 1.59
C GLY A 28 -14.49 0.73 2.23
N PRO A 29 -15.30 -0.34 2.27
CA PRO A 29 -16.49 -0.36 3.14
C PRO A 29 -16.08 -0.23 4.62
N GLU A 30 -17.03 0.08 5.51
CA GLU A 30 -16.76 0.12 6.96
C GLU A 30 -16.14 -1.20 7.49
N GLU A 31 -16.29 -2.29 6.74
CA GLU A 31 -15.79 -3.61 7.04
C GLU A 31 -14.88 -4.14 5.90
N GLY A 32 -13.56 -3.98 6.05
CA GLY A 32 -12.58 -4.47 5.08
C GLY A 32 -11.21 -4.68 5.72
N TYR A 33 -10.48 -5.70 5.25
CA TYR A 33 -9.13 -6.00 5.72
C TYR A 33 -8.17 -6.04 4.53
N VAL A 34 -7.05 -5.33 4.65
CA VAL A 34 -5.87 -5.57 3.83
C VAL A 34 -5.01 -6.59 4.58
N TRP A 35 -5.03 -7.83 4.10
CA TRP A 35 -4.24 -8.91 4.70
C TRP A 35 -2.80 -8.86 4.17
N ALA A 36 -1.83 -9.07 5.07
CA ALA A 36 -0.43 -9.18 4.72
C ALA A 36 0.15 -10.46 5.32
N THR A 37 0.96 -11.15 4.53
CA THR A 37 1.77 -12.29 4.96
C THR A 37 2.94 -11.83 5.82
N VAL A 38 3.53 -12.74 6.60
CA VAL A 38 4.73 -12.45 7.41
C VAL A 38 5.88 -11.90 6.55
N GLY A 39 6.09 -12.45 5.36
CA GLY A 39 7.13 -11.99 4.43
C GLY A 39 6.84 -10.61 3.82
N GLU A 40 5.58 -10.23 3.64
CA GLU A 40 5.21 -8.87 3.25
C GLU A 40 5.45 -7.88 4.39
N ILE A 41 5.08 -8.25 5.62
CA ILE A 41 5.30 -7.42 6.81
C ILE A 41 6.80 -7.14 7.01
N ALA A 42 7.66 -8.15 6.85
CA ALA A 42 9.10 -7.99 6.94
C ALA A 42 9.65 -7.02 5.88
N ARG A 43 9.23 -7.16 4.61
CA ARG A 43 9.63 -6.24 3.53
C ARG A 43 9.15 -4.81 3.76
N ILE A 44 7.95 -4.64 4.30
CA ILE A 44 7.42 -3.30 4.66
C ILE A 44 8.22 -2.70 5.81
N ALA A 45 8.57 -3.49 6.83
CA ALA A 45 9.39 -3.04 7.95
C ALA A 45 10.77 -2.57 7.48
N GLU A 46 11.42 -3.34 6.60
CA GLU A 46 12.69 -2.97 5.97
C GLU A 46 12.59 -1.67 5.17
N PHE A 47 11.57 -1.56 4.30
CA PHE A 47 11.32 -0.35 3.51
C PHE A 47 11.12 0.89 4.39
N LEU A 48 10.43 0.75 5.52
CA LEU A 48 10.20 1.82 6.49
C LEU A 48 11.39 2.07 7.43
N GLY A 49 12.44 1.23 7.39
CA GLY A 49 13.60 1.34 8.28
C GLY A 49 13.27 1.06 9.76
N ILE A 50 12.24 0.27 10.04
CA ILE A 50 11.83 -0.09 11.40
C ILE A 50 11.98 -1.59 11.64
N GLY A 51 12.09 -2.00 12.90
CA GLY A 51 12.10 -3.43 13.26
C GLY A 51 10.74 -4.09 13.06
N GLU A 52 10.72 -5.37 12.72
CA GLU A 52 9.48 -6.15 12.50
C GLU A 52 8.50 -6.07 13.68
N LYS A 53 9.00 -6.19 14.92
CA LYS A 53 8.16 -6.07 16.12
C LYS A 53 7.43 -4.72 16.19
N GLU A 54 8.10 -3.65 15.77
CA GLU A 54 7.52 -2.32 15.74
C GLU A 54 6.50 -2.17 14.60
N MET A 55 6.78 -2.78 13.44
CA MET A 55 5.84 -2.86 12.33
C MET A 55 4.52 -3.55 12.76
N TYR A 56 4.62 -4.71 13.42
CA TYR A 56 3.46 -5.40 13.96
C TYR A 56 2.68 -4.54 14.96
N ARG A 57 3.39 -3.89 15.89
CA ARG A 57 2.77 -3.09 16.94
C ARG A 57 2.04 -1.86 16.41
N ARG A 58 2.61 -1.17 15.42
CA ARG A 58 2.07 0.11 14.91
C ARG A 58 1.03 -0.07 13.81
N TYR A 59 1.20 -1.06 12.95
CA TYR A 59 0.49 -1.11 11.66
C TYR A 59 -0.28 -2.41 11.41
N VAL A 60 -0.14 -3.43 12.25
CA VAL A 60 -0.82 -4.72 12.05
C VAL A 60 -1.77 -5.00 13.20
N ARG A 61 -2.99 -5.42 12.87
CA ARG A 61 -3.97 -5.92 13.84
C ARG A 61 -4.31 -7.36 13.50
N LYS A 62 -4.20 -8.26 14.48
CA LYS A 62 -4.62 -9.64 14.34
C LYS A 62 -6.15 -9.74 14.37
N VAL A 63 -6.74 -10.50 13.45
CA VAL A 63 -8.19 -10.59 13.29
C VAL A 63 -8.58 -12.05 13.13
N GLY A 64 -9.29 -12.58 14.11
CA GLY A 64 -9.64 -13.99 14.18
C GLY A 64 -8.39 -14.87 14.32
N ARG A 65 -8.24 -15.86 13.42
CA ARG A 65 -7.07 -16.76 13.40
C ARG A 65 -5.94 -16.28 12.50
N ARG A 66 -6.07 -15.08 11.92
CA ARG A 66 -5.13 -14.50 10.95
C ARG A 66 -4.41 -13.33 11.61
#